data_AF-A0A9E3WNW4-F1
#
_entry.id   AF-A0A9E3WNW4-F1
#
_cell.length_a   1.000
_cell.length_b   1.000
_cell.length_c   1.000
_cell.angle_alpha   90.00
_cell.angle_beta   90.00
_cell.angle_gamma   90.00
#
_symmetry.space_group_name_H-M   'P 1'
#
loop_
_entity.id
_entity.type
_entity.pdbx_description
1 polymer ?
#
loop_
_entity_poly.entity_id
_entity_poly.type
_entity_poly.pdbx_seq_one_letter_code
_entity_poly.pdbx_strand_id
1 'polypeptide(L)'
;MFSLSLLGVVPVWVSTWLTPLWLIGIGALIGLVVLMLLWGLAIVVSRIPAIGQLAENRSLRSKAVPILSVLSFLALLALVLPRLAASEGGSGAQSTVMAALLLVPVALACGLGLVWLTSRRTVAEIPQAVGEGFLWPVFILTVAFAAFALVGFAVSMQPKEILKSIVRLPYSGERIVDYTIPATTAAILEDESQDPAQHPIQVRIRTEELHGLELTTDQSITIDLKKSDAVDVAPTFEAAVGEPVTWTQKMDGEPLFEDAEVDTLYVRNYGLSDAHIKLKLLNRPMHPEVRSVAITAVAVVAVFLLYILQRAALPKMSAIALATFKSELAQPLFLIVMMIGVFSLLAFIWIPYNTFGEDIKVLKDSGMVLIKVLCIIQAVWAASTSVSDEIEGRTALTVLSKPLRRRSFVLGKYLGIFLTVAVIFILLGTMLMLVTAYKPIYDAKESSSEQPIWQLCHFEMVGIVPGLLLAFMETAILAAISVAISTRLPMLANFIICFTIYVIGHLTPLLVQSSVEGQMFEAVVFVAQLLSTLFPVLDHFSIEAAVAAGVTVPYTYLGWALLYTVIYGMIALLLALVLFEDRDLA
;
A
#
# COMPACT_ATOMS: atom_id res chain seq x y z
N MET A 1 27.28 16.21 -7.68
CA MET A 1 27.42 15.77 -6.28
C MET A 1 27.94 14.33 -6.30
N PHE A 2 29.14 14.08 -5.78
CA PHE A 2 29.74 12.73 -5.69
C PHE A 2 29.23 12.04 -4.42
N SER A 3 29.00 10.73 -4.47
CA SER A 3 28.62 9.96 -3.27
C SER A 3 29.86 9.71 -2.40
N LEU A 4 29.77 9.93 -1.09
CA LEU A 4 30.86 9.66 -0.14
C LEU A 4 31.07 8.15 0.05
N SER A 5 30.06 7.32 -0.23
CA SER A 5 30.20 5.85 -0.24
C SER A 5 31.15 5.39 -1.35
N LEU A 6 31.11 6.01 -2.53
CA LEU A 6 32.03 5.74 -3.64
C LEU A 6 33.46 6.21 -3.36
N LEU A 7 33.63 7.16 -2.44
CA LEU A 7 34.92 7.67 -2.00
C LEU A 7 35.50 6.86 -0.82
N GLY A 8 34.83 5.80 -0.37
CA GLY A 8 35.29 4.94 0.73
C GLY A 8 35.23 5.58 2.13
N VAL A 9 34.58 6.74 2.27
CA VAL A 9 34.49 7.49 3.53
C VAL A 9 33.45 6.87 4.48
N VAL A 10 32.42 6.22 3.93
CA VAL A 10 31.35 5.56 4.68
C VAL A 10 31.50 4.05 4.57
N PRO A 11 31.39 3.28 5.69
CA PRO A 11 31.41 1.83 5.64
C PRO A 11 30.29 1.28 4.74
N VAL A 12 30.62 0.28 3.91
CA VAL A 12 29.69 -0.33 2.94
C VAL A 12 28.38 -0.77 3.61
N TRP A 13 28.46 -1.41 4.78
CA TRP A 13 27.28 -1.86 5.54
C TRP A 13 26.34 -0.70 5.94
N VAL A 14 26.87 0.50 6.22
CA VAL A 14 26.07 1.69 6.56
C VAL A 14 25.32 2.16 5.32
N SER A 15 26.00 2.25 4.18
CA SER A 15 25.37 2.63 2.92
C SER A 15 24.31 1.61 2.47
N THR A 16 24.55 0.30 2.66
CA THR A 16 23.58 -0.76 2.37
C THR A 16 22.33 -0.63 3.23
N TRP A 17 22.49 -0.41 4.55
CA TRP A 17 21.37 -0.26 5.47
C TRP A 17 20.53 1.00 5.20
N LEU A 18 21.21 2.11 4.89
CA LEU A 18 20.59 3.42 4.76
C LEU A 18 19.93 3.66 3.40
N THR A 19 20.32 2.92 2.35
CA THR A 19 19.77 3.11 0.99
C THR A 19 18.26 2.83 0.91
N PRO A 20 17.71 1.73 1.46
CA PRO A 20 16.26 1.50 1.52
C PRO A 20 15.51 2.61 2.27
N LEU A 21 16.05 3.09 3.39
CA LEU A 21 15.46 4.16 4.18
C LEU A 21 15.50 5.51 3.45
N TRP A 22 16.54 5.71 2.65
CA TRP A 22 16.68 6.90 1.82
C TRP A 22 15.60 6.96 0.74
N LEU A 23 15.23 5.83 0.13
CA LEU A 23 14.10 5.75 -0.81
C LEU A 23 12.78 6.18 -0.15
N ILE A 24 12.49 5.69 1.06
CA ILE A 24 11.32 6.13 1.85
C ILE A 24 11.41 7.64 2.14
N GLY A 25 12.61 8.13 2.45
CA GLY A 25 12.90 9.57 2.61
C GLY A 25 12.54 10.40 1.38
N ILE A 26 12.97 9.99 0.18
CA ILE A 26 12.63 10.67 -1.08
C ILE A 26 11.11 10.69 -1.27
N GLY A 27 10.44 9.56 -1.01
CA GLY A 27 8.98 9.48 -1.07
C GLY A 27 8.30 10.46 -0.11
N ALA A 28 8.78 10.55 1.13
CA ALA A 28 8.29 11.50 2.12
C ALA A 28 8.51 12.97 1.69
N LEU A 29 9.68 13.28 1.13
CA LEU A 29 9.99 14.61 0.60
C LEU A 29 9.05 15.00 -0.55
N ILE A 30 8.86 14.10 -1.53
CA ILE A 30 7.93 14.31 -2.64
C ILE A 30 6.51 14.48 -2.11
N GLY A 31 6.08 13.65 -1.15
CA GLY A 31 4.78 13.76 -0.51
C GLY A 31 4.55 15.13 0.15
N LEU A 32 5.52 15.65 0.90
CA LEU A 32 5.46 16.98 1.51
C LEU A 32 5.42 18.10 0.46
N VAL A 33 6.19 18.00 -0.63
CA VAL A 33 6.16 18.96 -1.74
C VAL A 33 4.79 18.96 -2.41
N VAL A 34 4.22 17.78 -2.69
CA VAL A 34 2.88 17.66 -3.26
C VAL A 34 1.83 18.25 -2.32
N LEU A 35 1.91 17.99 -1.01
CA LEU A 35 1.01 18.61 -0.01
C LEU A 35 1.13 20.14 0.01
N MET A 36 2.35 20.69 -0.09
CA MET A 36 2.58 22.13 -0.16
C MET A 36 1.95 22.73 -1.43
N LEU A 37 2.09 22.06 -2.58
CA LEU A 37 1.48 22.48 -3.84
C LEU A 37 -0.05 22.41 -3.78
N LEU A 38 -0.61 21.31 -3.26
CA LEU A 38 -2.06 21.15 -3.07
C LEU A 38 -2.62 22.19 -2.12
N TRP A 39 -1.90 22.51 -1.04
CA TRP A 39 -2.30 23.54 -0.10
C TRP A 39 -2.25 24.95 -0.73
N GLY A 40 -1.18 25.28 -1.45
CA GLY A 40 -1.07 26.52 -2.22
C GLY A 40 -2.21 26.67 -3.24
N LEU A 41 -2.52 25.59 -3.97
CA LEU A 41 -3.64 25.55 -4.91
C LEU A 41 -4.98 25.77 -4.18
N ALA A 42 -5.20 25.10 -3.05
CA ALA A 42 -6.42 25.27 -2.24
C ALA A 42 -6.57 26.70 -1.73
N ILE A 43 -5.48 27.38 -1.33
CA ILE A 43 -5.50 28.81 -0.96
C ILE A 43 -5.96 29.66 -2.14
N VAL A 44 -5.39 29.47 -3.33
CA VAL A 44 -5.77 30.24 -4.52
C VAL A 44 -7.23 29.99 -4.90
N VAL A 45 -7.65 28.73 -4.95
CA VAL A 45 -9.00 28.32 -5.33
C VAL A 45 -10.04 28.82 -4.31
N SER A 46 -9.75 28.77 -3.02
CA SER A 46 -10.66 29.22 -1.96
C SER A 46 -10.94 30.73 -1.99
N ARG A 47 -10.06 31.53 -2.62
CA ARG A 47 -10.29 32.98 -2.80
C ARG A 47 -11.46 33.27 -3.74
N ILE A 48 -11.77 32.37 -4.69
CA ILE A 48 -12.91 32.51 -5.58
C ILE A 48 -14.21 32.35 -4.77
N PRO A 49 -15.08 33.39 -4.66
CA PRO A 49 -16.25 33.35 -3.78
C PRO A 49 -17.20 32.18 -4.07
N ALA A 50 -17.39 31.84 -5.34
CA ALA A 50 -18.25 30.75 -5.77
C ALA A 50 -17.77 29.36 -5.31
N ILE A 51 -16.45 29.16 -5.17
CA ILE A 51 -15.84 27.87 -4.80
C ILE A 51 -15.61 27.81 -3.28
N GLY A 52 -15.08 28.89 -2.71
CA GLY A 52 -14.74 28.95 -1.28
C GLY A 52 -15.93 28.78 -0.33
N GLN A 53 -17.16 29.10 -0.79
CA GLN A 53 -18.41 28.94 -0.02
C GLN A 53 -19.16 27.63 -0.30
N LEU A 54 -18.64 26.76 -1.17
CA LEU A 54 -19.32 25.52 -1.58
C LEU A 54 -19.65 24.60 -0.41
N ALA A 55 -18.74 24.44 0.56
CA ALA A 55 -18.96 23.55 1.69
C ALA A 55 -20.01 24.09 2.68
N GLU A 56 -20.08 25.42 2.83
CA GLU A 56 -20.91 26.13 3.81
C GLU A 56 -22.35 26.28 3.31
N ASN A 57 -22.54 26.59 2.03
CA ASN A 57 -23.88 26.76 1.45
C ASN A 57 -24.48 25.41 1.04
N ARG A 58 -25.50 24.95 1.79
CA ARG A 58 -26.18 23.67 1.54
C ARG A 58 -26.70 23.51 0.11
N SER A 59 -27.21 24.58 -0.50
CA SER A 59 -27.78 24.54 -1.86
C SER A 59 -26.71 24.37 -2.94
N LEU A 60 -25.59 25.07 -2.79
CA LEU A 60 -24.44 24.94 -3.68
C LEU A 60 -23.75 23.59 -3.50
N ARG A 61 -23.57 23.15 -2.25
CA ARG A 61 -23.00 21.84 -1.92
C ARG A 61 -23.75 20.70 -2.58
N SER A 62 -25.08 20.67 -2.46
CA SER A 62 -25.90 19.59 -3.03
C SER A 62 -25.82 19.50 -4.56
N LYS A 63 -25.47 20.61 -5.24
CA LYS A 63 -25.27 20.64 -6.69
C LYS A 63 -23.82 20.32 -7.07
N ALA A 64 -22.85 20.83 -6.33
CA ALA A 64 -21.43 20.70 -6.65
C ALA A 64 -20.88 19.29 -6.41
N VAL A 65 -21.29 18.62 -5.31
CA VAL A 65 -20.83 17.25 -5.00
C VAL A 65 -21.10 16.26 -6.13
N PRO A 66 -22.34 16.11 -6.67
CA PRO A 66 -22.60 15.16 -7.74
C PRO A 66 -21.86 15.52 -9.03
N ILE A 67 -21.76 16.82 -9.37
CA ILE A 67 -21.03 17.27 -10.57
C ILE A 67 -19.54 16.92 -10.45
N LEU A 68 -18.92 17.25 -9.32
CA LEU A 68 -17.50 16.98 -9.09
C LEU A 68 -17.22 15.48 -8.96
N SER A 69 -18.13 14.69 -8.40
CA SER A 69 -17.98 13.22 -8.37
C SER A 69 -18.08 12.60 -9.76
N VAL A 70 -18.98 13.09 -10.63
CA VAL A 70 -19.06 12.62 -12.02
C VAL A 70 -17.80 13.00 -12.81
N LEU A 71 -17.30 14.24 -12.64
CA LEU A 71 -16.04 14.65 -13.26
C LEU A 71 -14.86 13.80 -12.74
N SER A 72 -14.81 13.53 -11.45
CA SER A 72 -13.79 12.66 -10.85
C SER A 72 -13.91 11.22 -11.37
N PHE A 73 -15.13 10.72 -11.55
CA PHE A 73 -15.39 9.39 -12.10
C PHE A 73 -14.91 9.29 -13.55
N LEU A 74 -15.25 10.27 -14.39
CA LEU A 74 -14.80 10.31 -15.78
C LEU A 74 -13.27 10.38 -15.89
N ALA A 75 -12.63 11.18 -15.02
CA ALA A 75 -11.17 11.26 -14.96
C ALA A 75 -10.52 9.93 -14.53
N LEU A 76 -11.06 9.28 -13.49
CA LEU A 76 -10.57 7.97 -13.02
C LEU A 76 -10.80 6.88 -14.07
N LEU A 77 -11.97 6.87 -14.71
CA LEU A 77 -12.32 5.93 -15.77
C LEU A 77 -11.37 6.08 -16.96
N ALA A 78 -11.08 7.32 -17.40
CA ALA A 78 -10.11 7.59 -18.46
C ALA A 78 -8.69 7.12 -18.12
N LEU A 79 -8.33 7.08 -16.84
CA LEU A 79 -7.03 6.62 -16.37
C LEU A 79 -6.93 5.09 -16.26
N VAL A 80 -8.04 4.42 -15.98
CA VAL A 80 -8.12 2.96 -15.79
C VAL A 80 -8.43 2.21 -17.09
N LEU A 81 -9.27 2.76 -17.97
CA LEU A 81 -9.66 2.15 -19.25
C LEU A 81 -8.48 1.68 -20.10
N PRO A 82 -7.42 2.48 -20.33
CA PRO A 82 -6.28 2.05 -21.15
C PRO A 82 -5.53 0.86 -20.55
N ARG A 83 -5.50 0.75 -19.21
CA ARG A 83 -4.81 -0.33 -18.50
C ARG A 83 -5.60 -1.64 -18.54
N LEU A 84 -6.93 -1.56 -18.45
CA LEU A 84 -7.80 -2.73 -18.60
C LEU A 84 -7.83 -3.23 -20.04
N ALA A 85 -7.84 -2.32 -21.01
CA ALA A 85 -7.79 -2.68 -22.44
C ALA A 85 -6.48 -3.38 -22.83
N ALA A 86 -5.37 -3.04 -22.20
CA ALA A 86 -4.08 -3.71 -22.41
C ALA A 86 -3.97 -5.10 -21.74
N SER A 87 -4.83 -5.40 -20.75
CA SER A 87 -4.73 -6.59 -19.90
C SER A 87 -5.54 -7.79 -20.39
N GLU A 88 -6.51 -7.63 -21.28
CA GLU A 88 -7.45 -8.71 -21.61
C GLU A 88 -7.55 -9.00 -23.12
N GLY A 89 -6.94 -10.12 -23.52
CA GLY A 89 -7.33 -10.86 -24.73
C GLY A 89 -8.60 -11.67 -24.46
N GLY A 90 -9.78 -11.09 -24.66
CA GLY A 90 -11.00 -11.86 -25.00
C GLY A 90 -12.19 -11.87 -24.03
N SER A 91 -12.08 -11.46 -22.75
CA SER A 91 -13.21 -11.44 -21.79
C SER A 91 -13.51 -10.05 -21.18
N GLY A 92 -13.23 -8.99 -21.95
CA GLY A 92 -13.16 -7.57 -21.56
C GLY A 92 -14.36 -6.92 -20.87
N ALA A 93 -15.58 -7.43 -21.08
CA ALA A 93 -16.78 -6.66 -20.73
C ALA A 93 -17.13 -6.75 -19.23
N GLN A 94 -16.93 -7.90 -18.59
CA GLN A 94 -17.38 -8.11 -17.21
C GLN A 94 -16.38 -7.53 -16.19
N SER A 95 -15.08 -7.62 -16.49
CA SER A 95 -13.99 -7.03 -15.72
C SER A 95 -14.01 -5.50 -15.74
N THR A 96 -14.27 -4.90 -16.90
CA THR A 96 -14.38 -3.44 -17.05
C THR A 96 -15.59 -2.86 -16.33
N VAL A 97 -16.74 -3.55 -16.39
CA VAL A 97 -17.95 -3.15 -15.65
C VAL A 97 -17.71 -3.24 -14.14
N MET A 98 -17.07 -4.32 -13.65
CA MET A 98 -16.79 -4.47 -12.22
C MET A 98 -15.76 -3.43 -11.73
N ALA A 99 -14.71 -3.16 -12.52
CA ALA A 99 -13.75 -2.10 -12.22
C ALA A 99 -14.40 -0.71 -12.20
N ALA A 100 -15.30 -0.42 -13.15
CA ALA A 100 -16.05 0.83 -13.17
C ALA A 100 -16.97 0.95 -11.94
N LEU A 101 -17.61 -0.13 -11.50
CA LEU A 101 -18.45 -0.14 -10.29
C LEU A 101 -17.64 0.21 -9.03
N LEU A 102 -16.42 -0.33 -8.91
CA LEU A 102 -15.51 -0.05 -7.78
C LEU A 102 -14.97 1.39 -7.78
N LEU A 103 -14.94 2.08 -8.93
CA LEU A 103 -14.51 3.48 -9.01
C LEU A 103 -15.57 4.47 -8.52
N VAL A 104 -16.85 4.09 -8.50
CA VAL A 104 -17.96 4.96 -8.04
C VAL A 104 -17.75 5.50 -6.61
N PRO A 105 -17.51 4.66 -5.57
CA PRO A 105 -17.29 5.16 -4.22
C PRO A 105 -16.03 6.04 -4.11
N VAL A 106 -14.96 5.70 -4.86
CA VAL A 106 -13.72 6.49 -4.91
C VAL A 106 -13.99 7.87 -5.51
N ALA A 107 -14.71 7.94 -6.63
CA ALA A 107 -15.06 9.18 -7.29
C ALA A 107 -15.99 10.05 -6.42
N LEU A 108 -16.91 9.44 -5.68
CA LEU A 108 -17.76 10.13 -4.71
C LEU A 108 -16.94 10.72 -3.57
N ALA A 109 -15.98 9.97 -3.03
CA ALA A 109 -15.05 10.44 -2.01
C ALA A 109 -14.16 11.58 -2.54
N CYS A 110 -13.66 11.50 -3.79
CA CYS A 110 -12.90 12.57 -4.43
C CYS A 110 -13.76 13.84 -4.62
N GLY A 111 -15.00 13.70 -5.08
CA GLY A 111 -15.92 14.83 -5.25
C GLY A 111 -16.24 15.53 -3.92
N LEU A 112 -16.48 14.76 -2.85
CA LEU A 112 -16.61 15.29 -1.50
C LEU A 112 -15.31 15.96 -1.04
N GLY A 113 -14.17 15.31 -1.25
CA GLY A 113 -12.83 15.81 -0.94
C GLY A 113 -12.60 17.19 -1.53
N LEU A 114 -12.85 17.34 -2.84
CA LEU A 114 -12.69 18.61 -3.55
C LEU A 114 -13.54 19.73 -2.95
N VAL A 115 -14.80 19.47 -2.61
CA VAL A 115 -15.68 20.49 -2.01
C VAL A 115 -15.19 20.94 -0.62
N TRP A 116 -14.80 19.98 0.23
CA TRP A 116 -14.44 20.29 1.61
C TRP A 116 -13.02 20.83 1.77
N LEU A 117 -12.05 20.30 1.01
CA LEU A 117 -10.65 20.71 1.05
C LEU A 117 -10.42 22.11 0.43
N THR A 118 -11.25 22.52 -0.54
CA THR A 118 -11.15 23.86 -1.18
C THR A 118 -11.93 24.95 -0.44
N SER A 119 -12.64 24.61 0.64
CA SER A 119 -13.41 25.59 1.40
C SER A 119 -12.53 26.55 2.19
N ARG A 120 -12.93 27.83 2.29
CA ARG A 120 -12.16 28.87 2.99
C ARG A 120 -11.88 28.50 4.45
N ARG A 121 -12.88 27.95 5.12
CA ARG A 121 -12.76 27.48 6.50
C ARG A 121 -11.70 26.39 6.64
N THR A 122 -11.77 25.33 5.84
CA THR A 122 -10.80 24.23 5.92
C THR A 122 -9.39 24.75 5.66
N VAL A 123 -9.19 25.56 4.62
CA VAL A 123 -7.87 26.11 4.28
C VAL A 123 -7.28 26.93 5.42
N ALA A 124 -8.09 27.70 6.15
CA ALA A 124 -7.64 28.45 7.32
C ALA A 124 -7.30 27.56 8.53
N GLU A 125 -7.93 26.40 8.67
CA GLU A 125 -7.69 25.44 9.75
C GLU A 125 -6.50 24.49 9.48
N ILE A 126 -5.98 24.39 8.25
CA ILE A 126 -4.88 23.47 7.88
C ILE A 126 -3.63 23.63 8.77
N PRO A 127 -3.07 24.84 8.99
CA PRO A 127 -1.89 25.01 9.85
C PRO A 127 -2.11 24.46 11.25
N GLN A 128 -3.29 24.72 11.82
CA GLN A 128 -3.66 24.21 13.14
C GLN A 128 -3.86 22.69 13.12
N ALA A 129 -4.39 22.12 12.03
CA ALA A 129 -4.55 20.68 11.88
C ALA A 129 -3.21 19.93 11.77
N VAL A 130 -2.19 20.55 11.17
CA VAL A 130 -0.83 19.97 11.11
C VAL A 130 -0.10 20.17 12.43
N GLY A 131 -0.25 21.35 13.07
CA GLY A 131 0.40 21.69 14.32
C GLY A 131 -0.23 21.08 15.58
N GLU A 132 -1.43 20.51 15.49
CA GLU A 132 -2.13 19.91 16.62
C GLU A 132 -2.69 18.51 16.30
N GLY A 133 -2.68 17.62 17.29
CA GLY A 133 -3.40 16.34 17.20
C GLY A 133 -2.63 15.26 16.44
N PHE A 134 -3.36 14.45 15.67
CA PHE A 134 -2.85 13.24 15.01
C PHE A 134 -1.73 13.51 14.00
N LEU A 135 -1.85 14.60 13.22
CA LEU A 135 -0.85 14.89 12.19
C LEU A 135 0.48 15.37 12.76
N TRP A 136 0.53 15.89 13.99
CA TRP A 136 1.77 16.41 14.55
C TRP A 136 2.91 15.37 14.64
N PRO A 137 2.73 14.20 15.29
CA PRO A 137 3.77 13.17 15.33
C PRO A 137 4.09 12.61 13.93
N VAL A 138 3.09 12.48 13.05
CA VAL A 138 3.28 12.01 11.67
C VAL A 138 4.07 13.03 10.84
N PHE A 139 3.82 14.33 11.05
CA PHE A 139 4.53 15.43 10.41
C PHE A 139 6.00 15.46 10.84
N ILE A 140 6.29 15.32 12.14
CA ILE A 140 7.68 15.24 12.62
C ILE A 140 8.41 14.06 11.97
N LEU A 141 7.79 12.88 11.94
CA LEU A 141 8.37 11.69 11.34
C LEU A 141 8.63 11.88 9.84
N THR A 142 7.65 12.40 9.09
CA THR A 142 7.79 12.65 7.65
C THR A 142 8.84 13.72 7.34
N VAL A 143 8.95 14.77 8.16
CA VAL A 143 10.01 15.78 8.05
C VAL A 143 11.38 15.17 8.36
N ALA A 144 11.49 14.29 9.36
CA ALA A 144 12.75 13.60 9.66
C ALA A 144 13.22 12.73 8.47
N PHE A 145 12.31 11.96 7.86
CA PHE A 145 12.59 11.20 6.65
C PHE A 145 12.91 12.09 5.44
N ALA A 146 12.21 13.20 5.26
CA ALA A 146 12.48 14.16 4.19
C ALA A 146 13.85 14.86 4.37
N ALA A 147 14.22 15.21 5.60
CA ALA A 147 15.56 15.72 5.92
C ALA A 147 16.64 14.67 5.64
N PHE A 148 16.38 13.42 6.00
CA PHE A 148 17.24 12.29 5.66
C PHE A 148 17.37 12.08 4.14
N ALA A 149 16.33 12.36 3.35
CA ALA A 149 16.38 12.31 1.89
C ALA A 149 17.44 13.27 1.30
N LEU A 150 17.55 14.47 1.88
CA LEU A 150 18.49 15.50 1.41
C LEU A 150 19.94 15.14 1.73
N VAL A 151 20.20 14.60 2.93
CA VAL A 151 21.56 14.23 3.38
C VAL A 151 21.97 12.84 2.85
N GLY A 152 21.01 11.92 2.75
CA GLY A 152 21.22 10.52 2.41
C GLY A 152 21.76 10.28 1.00
N PHE A 153 21.64 11.25 0.08
CA PHE A 153 22.28 11.18 -1.24
C PHE A 153 23.79 10.95 -1.15
N ALA A 154 24.45 11.52 -0.13
CA ALA A 154 25.89 11.37 0.05
C ALA A 154 26.27 9.99 0.62
N VAL A 155 25.32 9.29 1.24
CA VAL A 155 25.54 8.07 2.01
C VAL A 155 25.03 6.83 1.28
N SER A 156 24.04 6.97 0.40
CA SER A 156 23.40 5.87 -0.31
C SER A 156 24.30 5.23 -1.38
N MET A 157 24.01 3.97 -1.70
CA MET A 157 24.61 3.26 -2.82
C MET A 157 24.05 3.79 -4.14
N GLN A 158 24.93 4.10 -5.10
CA GLN A 158 24.58 4.45 -6.48
C GLN A 158 23.37 5.42 -6.65
N PRO A 159 23.34 6.57 -5.96
CA PRO A 159 22.17 7.45 -5.92
C PRO A 159 21.74 7.98 -7.29
N LYS A 160 22.68 8.15 -8.22
CA LYS A 160 22.39 8.67 -9.56
C LYS A 160 21.56 7.69 -10.41
N GLU A 161 21.89 6.41 -10.35
CA GLU A 161 21.18 5.37 -11.12
C GLU A 161 19.78 5.12 -10.53
N ILE A 162 19.66 5.19 -9.20
CA ILE A 162 18.37 5.19 -8.50
C ILE A 162 17.52 6.38 -8.96
N LEU A 163 18.08 7.60 -8.99
CA LEU A 163 17.35 8.80 -9.41
C LEU A 163 16.87 8.73 -10.88
N LYS A 164 17.70 8.22 -11.78
CA LYS A 164 17.29 7.98 -13.18
C LYS A 164 16.14 6.99 -13.25
N SER A 165 16.19 5.91 -12.46
CA SER A 165 15.14 4.89 -12.38
C SER A 165 13.79 5.48 -11.93
N ILE A 166 13.77 6.51 -11.08
CA ILE A 166 12.52 7.21 -10.68
C ILE A 166 11.84 7.89 -11.86
N VAL A 167 12.61 8.58 -12.70
CA VAL A 167 12.08 9.29 -13.87
C VAL A 167 11.53 8.31 -14.91
N ARG A 168 12.06 7.07 -14.92
CA ARG A 168 11.65 6.01 -15.83
C ARG A 168 10.42 5.21 -15.37
N LEU A 169 10.04 5.28 -14.10
CA LEU A 169 8.88 4.56 -13.56
C LEU A 169 7.59 4.67 -14.39
N PRO A 170 7.17 5.85 -14.88
CA PRO A 170 5.95 5.98 -15.67
C PRO A 170 5.98 5.24 -17.01
N TYR A 171 7.18 4.93 -17.51
CA TYR A 171 7.42 4.21 -18.76
C TYR A 171 7.63 2.71 -18.54
N SER A 172 7.58 2.24 -17.30
CA SER A 172 7.66 0.82 -16.95
C SER A 172 6.31 0.11 -17.13
N GLY A 173 6.34 -1.13 -17.61
CA GLY A 173 5.13 -1.91 -17.88
C GLY A 173 5.20 -2.70 -19.18
N GLU A 174 4.07 -3.25 -19.57
CA GLU A 174 3.92 -3.99 -20.81
C GLU A 174 3.61 -3.00 -21.95
N ARG A 175 4.38 -3.08 -23.02
CA ARG A 175 4.11 -2.36 -24.26
C ARG A 175 3.86 -3.38 -25.36
N ILE A 176 2.62 -3.47 -25.81
CA ILE A 176 2.24 -4.27 -26.96
C ILE A 176 2.36 -3.40 -28.20
N VAL A 177 3.07 -3.89 -29.21
CA VAL A 177 3.17 -3.24 -30.52
C VAL A 177 2.79 -4.24 -31.60
N ASP A 178 1.81 -3.85 -32.39
CA ASP A 178 1.31 -4.65 -33.50
C ASP A 178 1.96 -4.19 -34.80
N TYR A 179 2.49 -5.15 -35.56
CA TYR A 179 3.06 -4.92 -36.88
C TYR A 179 2.44 -5.86 -37.89
N THR A 180 2.33 -5.39 -39.13
CA THR A 180 1.91 -6.23 -40.26
C THR A 180 3.05 -6.27 -41.25
N ILE A 181 3.54 -7.46 -41.56
CA ILE A 181 4.60 -7.67 -42.55
C ILE A 181 3.96 -8.25 -43.81
N PRO A 182 4.26 -7.70 -45.00
CA PRO A 182 3.73 -8.22 -46.25
C PRO A 182 4.16 -9.68 -46.49
N ALA A 183 3.33 -10.42 -47.22
CA ALA A 183 3.61 -11.79 -47.64
C ALA A 183 4.88 -11.91 -48.50
N THR A 184 5.57 -13.05 -48.38
CA THR A 184 6.69 -13.40 -49.28
C THR A 184 6.15 -14.10 -50.52
N THR A 185 6.77 -13.82 -51.68
CA THR A 185 6.33 -14.40 -52.96
C THR A 185 6.73 -15.87 -53.04
N ALA A 186 5.80 -16.75 -53.48
CA ALA A 186 5.99 -18.21 -53.54
C ALA A 186 7.28 -18.65 -54.29
N ALA A 187 7.72 -17.89 -55.30
CA ALA A 187 8.92 -18.18 -56.07
C ALA A 187 10.24 -18.11 -55.26
N ILE A 188 10.25 -17.39 -54.14
CA ILE A 188 11.43 -17.24 -53.27
C ILE A 188 11.46 -18.36 -52.21
N LEU A 189 10.30 -18.84 -51.77
CA LEU A 189 10.20 -19.91 -50.77
C LEU A 189 10.54 -21.31 -51.34
N GLU A 190 10.46 -21.48 -52.67
CA GLU A 190 10.82 -22.73 -53.36
C GLU A 190 12.34 -22.88 -53.61
N ASP A 191 13.12 -21.80 -53.45
CA ASP A 191 14.57 -21.78 -53.63
C ASP A 191 15.25 -21.73 -52.25
N GLU A 192 15.75 -22.87 -51.75
CA GLU A 192 16.45 -22.96 -50.45
C GLU A 192 17.71 -22.07 -50.37
N SER A 193 18.16 -21.48 -51.48
CA SER A 193 19.30 -20.55 -51.51
C SER A 193 18.93 -19.07 -51.33
N GLN A 194 17.63 -18.73 -51.29
CA GLN A 194 17.16 -17.34 -51.17
C GLN A 194 16.30 -17.13 -49.92
N ASP A 195 16.82 -16.31 -49.01
CA ASP A 195 16.04 -15.86 -47.85
C ASP A 195 15.02 -14.76 -48.22
N PRO A 196 13.85 -14.72 -47.55
CA PRO A 196 12.88 -13.64 -47.68
C PRO A 196 13.48 -12.26 -47.36
N ALA A 197 12.90 -11.20 -47.95
CA ALA A 197 13.35 -9.83 -47.72
C ALA A 197 13.22 -9.43 -46.23
N GLN A 198 14.28 -8.83 -45.68
CA GLN A 198 14.25 -8.26 -44.34
C GLN A 198 13.40 -6.98 -44.32
N HIS A 199 12.34 -6.98 -43.52
CA HIS A 199 11.53 -5.79 -43.26
C HIS A 199 11.96 -5.15 -41.94
N PRO A 200 12.43 -3.88 -41.96
CA PRO A 200 12.80 -3.17 -40.73
C PRO A 200 11.55 -2.73 -39.98
N ILE A 201 11.44 -3.13 -38.72
CA ILE A 201 10.42 -2.73 -37.77
C ILE A 201 11.03 -1.76 -36.77
N GLN A 202 10.44 -0.58 -36.62
CA GLN A 202 10.93 0.43 -35.67
C GLN A 202 10.50 0.11 -34.24
N VAL A 203 11.37 -0.54 -33.47
CA VAL A 203 11.11 -0.85 -32.07
C VAL A 203 12.11 -0.06 -31.23
N ARG A 204 11.65 1.00 -30.54
CA ARG A 204 12.47 1.75 -29.58
C ARG A 204 12.61 0.94 -28.30
N ILE A 205 13.69 0.17 -28.17
CA ILE A 205 14.02 -0.68 -27.02
C ILE A 205 15.28 -0.14 -26.34
N ARG A 206 15.22 0.01 -25.01
CA ARG A 206 16.42 0.18 -24.17
C ARG A 206 16.77 -1.17 -23.57
N THR A 207 17.96 -1.66 -23.87
CA THR A 207 18.39 -3.00 -23.49
C THR A 207 18.49 -3.16 -21.98
N GLU A 208 18.93 -2.12 -21.27
CA GLU A 208 19.04 -2.10 -19.80
C GLU A 208 17.67 -2.13 -19.08
N GLU A 209 16.59 -1.81 -19.79
CA GLU A 209 15.23 -1.78 -19.25
C GLU A 209 14.37 -2.97 -19.73
N LEU A 210 14.82 -3.71 -20.76
CA LEU A 210 14.07 -4.82 -21.33
C LEU A 210 14.25 -6.09 -20.50
N HIS A 211 13.20 -6.48 -19.80
CA HIS A 211 13.23 -7.64 -18.90
C HIS A 211 12.54 -8.87 -19.48
N GLY A 212 11.65 -8.68 -20.45
CA GLY A 212 11.05 -9.76 -21.19
C GLY A 212 10.53 -9.30 -22.54
N LEU A 213 10.51 -10.22 -23.49
CA LEU A 213 10.02 -10.05 -24.84
C LEU A 213 9.18 -11.28 -25.16
N GLU A 214 7.90 -11.08 -25.43
CA GLU A 214 6.99 -12.12 -25.88
C GLU A 214 6.52 -11.76 -27.28
N LEU A 215 6.64 -12.72 -28.18
CA LEU A 215 6.28 -12.55 -29.57
C LEU A 215 5.24 -13.59 -29.96
N THR A 216 4.13 -13.12 -30.51
CA THR A 216 3.11 -13.98 -31.12
C THR A 216 2.92 -13.60 -32.57
N THR A 217 2.81 -14.61 -33.43
CA THR A 217 2.67 -14.48 -34.88
C THR A 217 1.69 -15.52 -35.41
N ASP A 218 0.99 -15.18 -36.48
CA ASP A 218 0.08 -16.05 -37.22
C ASP A 218 0.76 -16.77 -38.40
N GLN A 219 1.99 -16.38 -38.74
CA GLN A 219 2.84 -16.98 -39.77
C GLN A 219 4.23 -17.28 -39.21
N SER A 220 4.95 -18.20 -39.84
CA SER A 220 6.35 -18.48 -39.46
C SER A 220 7.24 -17.29 -39.82
N ILE A 221 7.88 -16.69 -38.82
CA ILE A 221 8.76 -15.53 -39.00
C ILE A 221 10.09 -15.75 -38.31
N THR A 222 11.13 -15.09 -38.82
CA THR A 222 12.41 -14.97 -38.11
C THR A 222 12.72 -13.51 -37.83
N ILE A 223 13.29 -13.25 -36.65
CA ILE A 223 13.68 -11.91 -36.20
C ILE A 223 15.20 -11.88 -36.06
N ASP A 224 15.81 -11.02 -36.86
CA ASP A 224 17.23 -10.75 -36.84
C ASP A 224 17.50 -9.46 -36.06
N LEU A 225 18.45 -9.53 -35.12
CA LEU A 225 18.82 -8.41 -34.25
C LEU A 225 19.72 -7.38 -34.97
N LYS A 226 20.31 -7.73 -36.11
CA LYS A 226 21.14 -6.87 -36.97
C LYS A 226 20.74 -7.04 -38.44
N LYS A 227 20.97 -6.00 -39.24
CA LYS A 227 20.79 -6.08 -40.70
C LYS A 227 21.79 -7.09 -41.26
N SER A 228 21.31 -8.06 -42.03
CA SER A 228 22.13 -9.17 -42.55
C SER A 228 22.99 -8.71 -43.73
N ASP A 229 24.04 -7.95 -43.43
CA ASP A 229 25.18 -7.67 -44.33
C ASP A 229 26.52 -8.16 -43.72
N ALA A 230 26.49 -8.75 -42.50
CA ALA A 230 27.68 -9.17 -41.76
C ALA A 230 27.68 -10.69 -41.48
N VAL A 231 28.86 -11.29 -41.67
CA VAL A 231 29.16 -12.75 -41.62
C VAL A 231 29.08 -13.36 -40.21
N ASP A 232 28.64 -12.60 -39.20
CA ASP A 232 28.44 -13.11 -37.85
C ASP A 232 26.99 -13.55 -37.65
N VAL A 233 26.83 -14.82 -37.28
CA VAL A 233 25.56 -15.45 -36.91
C VAL A 233 24.95 -14.66 -35.74
N ALA A 234 24.10 -13.68 -36.05
CA ALA A 234 23.33 -12.97 -35.04
C ALA A 234 22.33 -13.95 -34.39
N PRO A 235 21.97 -13.78 -33.11
CA PRO A 235 20.90 -14.56 -32.51
C PRO A 235 19.60 -14.31 -33.28
N THR A 236 19.08 -15.33 -33.94
CA THR A 236 17.80 -15.29 -34.66
C THR A 236 16.72 -15.91 -33.78
N PHE A 237 15.64 -15.17 -33.56
CA PHE A 237 14.44 -15.74 -32.92
C PHE A 237 13.54 -16.31 -34.01
N GLU A 238 13.36 -17.63 -34.00
CA GLU A 238 12.39 -18.31 -34.86
C GLU A 238 11.06 -18.44 -34.12
N ALA A 239 9.99 -17.94 -34.73
CA ALA A 239 8.65 -18.04 -34.18
C ALA A 239 7.76 -18.84 -35.12
N ALA A 240 7.27 -19.98 -34.62
CA ALA A 240 6.32 -20.83 -35.31
C ALA A 240 4.87 -20.31 -35.14
N VAL A 241 4.00 -20.72 -36.06
CA VAL A 241 2.58 -20.30 -36.09
C VAL A 241 1.89 -20.59 -34.74
N GLY A 242 1.43 -19.54 -34.07
CA GLY A 242 0.63 -19.65 -32.85
C GLY A 242 1.39 -20.02 -31.56
N GLU A 243 2.71 -20.25 -31.61
CA GLU A 243 3.52 -20.51 -30.41
C GLU A 243 4.20 -19.21 -29.93
N PRO A 244 3.92 -18.73 -28.70
CA PRO A 244 4.54 -17.52 -28.17
C PRO A 244 6.03 -17.78 -27.88
N VAL A 245 6.91 -17.11 -28.62
CA VAL A 245 8.34 -17.09 -28.30
C VAL A 245 8.55 -16.11 -27.16
N THR A 246 9.03 -16.62 -26.03
CA THR A 246 9.29 -15.82 -24.83
C THR A 246 10.77 -15.77 -24.53
N TRP A 247 11.30 -14.55 -24.43
CA TRP A 247 12.60 -14.28 -23.85
C TRP A 247 12.41 -13.54 -22.53
N THR A 248 13.14 -13.94 -21.50
CA THR A 248 13.15 -13.26 -20.21
C THR A 248 14.59 -13.09 -19.76
N GLN A 249 14.94 -11.88 -19.32
CA GLN A 249 16.25 -11.59 -18.78
C GLN A 249 16.45 -12.33 -17.46
N LYS A 250 17.42 -13.25 -17.42
CA LYS A 250 17.86 -13.88 -16.16
C LYS A 250 18.73 -12.89 -15.37
N MET A 251 18.69 -12.96 -14.04
CA MET A 251 19.45 -12.05 -13.15
C MET A 251 20.96 -12.00 -13.45
N ASP A 252 21.54 -13.11 -13.92
CA ASP A 252 22.95 -13.24 -14.33
C ASP A 252 23.13 -13.50 -15.84
N GLY A 253 22.10 -13.19 -16.65
CA GLY A 253 22.13 -13.43 -18.10
C GLY A 253 22.73 -12.26 -18.88
N GLU A 254 23.41 -12.57 -19.99
CA GLU A 254 23.80 -11.53 -20.94
C GLU A 254 22.55 -10.82 -21.50
N PRO A 255 22.63 -9.49 -21.72
CA PRO A 255 21.53 -8.75 -22.31
C PRO A 255 21.21 -9.29 -23.72
N LEU A 256 19.93 -9.23 -24.10
CA LEU A 256 19.47 -9.71 -25.42
C LEU A 256 20.14 -9.00 -26.59
N PHE A 257 20.49 -7.74 -26.39
CA PHE A 257 21.12 -6.88 -27.37
C PHE A 257 22.46 -6.39 -26.82
N GLU A 258 23.45 -6.27 -27.71
CA GLU A 258 24.75 -5.68 -27.34
C GLU A 258 24.66 -4.14 -27.26
N ASP A 259 23.80 -3.55 -28.09
CA ASP A 259 23.61 -2.10 -28.15
C ASP A 259 22.75 -1.60 -26.98
N ALA A 260 23.08 -0.42 -26.45
CA ALA A 260 22.34 0.19 -25.33
C ALA A 260 20.91 0.63 -25.72
N GLU A 261 20.74 1.05 -26.98
CA GLU A 261 19.46 1.44 -27.58
C GLU A 261 19.32 0.73 -28.93
N VAL A 262 18.22 -0.01 -29.10
CA VAL A 262 17.86 -0.66 -30.35
C VAL A 262 16.64 0.08 -30.88
N ASP A 263 16.75 0.62 -32.09
CA ASP A 263 15.67 1.38 -32.75
C ASP A 263 14.97 0.57 -33.84
N THR A 264 15.62 -0.46 -34.37
CA THR A 264 15.13 -1.26 -35.49
C THR A 264 15.40 -2.74 -35.27
N LEU A 265 14.36 -3.56 -35.39
CA LEU A 265 14.46 -5.02 -35.52
C LEU A 265 14.20 -5.39 -36.98
N TYR A 266 14.88 -6.42 -37.50
CA TYR A 266 14.67 -6.89 -38.87
C TYR A 266 13.87 -8.18 -38.82
N VAL A 267 12.79 -8.26 -39.58
CA VAL A 267 11.91 -9.44 -39.56
C VAL A 267 11.71 -9.98 -40.96
N ARG A 268 11.73 -11.31 -41.08
CA ARG A 268 11.47 -12.04 -42.32
C ARG A 268 10.19 -12.86 -42.18
N ASN A 269 9.32 -12.78 -43.18
CA ASN A 269 8.09 -13.55 -43.24
C ASN A 269 8.28 -14.76 -44.16
N TYR A 270 8.11 -15.98 -43.67
CA TYR A 270 8.16 -17.21 -44.47
C TYR A 270 6.77 -17.70 -44.88
N GLY A 271 5.72 -16.94 -44.53
CA GLY A 271 4.33 -17.19 -44.89
C GLY A 271 3.94 -16.64 -46.28
N LEU A 272 2.93 -17.29 -46.87
CA LEU A 272 2.31 -16.89 -48.15
C LEU A 272 1.23 -15.81 -47.99
N SER A 273 0.92 -15.42 -46.76
CA SER A 273 0.00 -14.33 -46.41
C SER A 273 0.71 -13.28 -45.54
N ASP A 274 0.10 -12.10 -45.43
CA ASP A 274 0.60 -11.05 -44.53
C ASP A 274 0.66 -11.60 -43.10
N ALA A 275 1.77 -11.34 -42.41
CA ALA A 275 2.00 -11.79 -41.04
C ALA A 275 1.64 -10.69 -40.04
N HIS A 276 0.75 -11.00 -39.09
CA HIS A 276 0.39 -10.14 -37.97
C HIS A 276 1.23 -10.51 -36.75
N ILE A 277 2.14 -9.61 -36.39
CA ILE A 277 3.05 -9.78 -35.27
C ILE A 277 2.57 -8.93 -34.12
N LYS A 278 2.37 -9.58 -32.96
CA LYS A 278 2.22 -8.86 -31.70
C LYS A 278 3.48 -9.03 -30.88
N LEU A 279 4.20 -7.93 -30.73
CA LEU A 279 5.40 -7.86 -29.91
C LEU A 279 5.05 -7.26 -28.56
N LYS A 280 5.11 -8.06 -27.50
CA LYS A 280 4.88 -7.64 -26.13
C LYS A 280 6.23 -7.45 -25.42
N LEU A 281 6.59 -6.19 -25.17
CA LEU A 281 7.82 -5.79 -24.49
C LEU A 281 7.52 -5.55 -23.01
N LEU A 282 8.24 -6.22 -22.13
CA LEU A 282 8.16 -6.07 -20.68
C LEU A 282 9.34 -5.22 -20.20
N ASN A 283 9.09 -3.92 -19.97
CA ASN A 283 10.13 -3.01 -19.51
C ASN A 283 10.07 -2.82 -17.99
N ARG A 284 11.21 -3.00 -17.31
CA ARG A 284 11.40 -2.70 -15.88
C ARG A 284 12.57 -1.73 -15.70
N PRO A 285 12.47 -0.75 -14.79
CA PRO A 285 13.60 0.12 -14.51
C PRO A 285 14.73 -0.70 -13.88
N MET A 286 15.98 -0.24 -14.06
CA MET A 286 17.19 -0.86 -13.50
C MET A 286 17.07 -1.15 -12.00
N HIS A 287 16.40 -0.26 -11.25
CA HIS A 287 16.06 -0.46 -9.84
C HIS A 287 14.53 -0.45 -9.64
N PRO A 288 13.86 -1.61 -9.58
CA PRO A 288 12.41 -1.69 -9.36
C PRO A 288 11.96 -1.24 -7.97
N GLU A 289 12.87 -1.22 -6.98
CA GLU A 289 12.66 -0.80 -5.59
C GLU A 289 12.15 0.64 -5.48
N VAL A 290 12.45 1.46 -6.49
CA VAL A 290 12.02 2.85 -6.59
C VAL A 290 10.50 3.01 -6.57
N ARG A 291 9.72 1.96 -6.89
CA ARG A 291 8.26 1.98 -6.73
C ARG A 291 7.82 2.37 -5.31
N SER A 292 8.60 2.01 -4.30
CA SER A 292 8.37 2.40 -2.90
C SER A 292 8.30 3.93 -2.72
N VAL A 293 9.09 4.70 -3.47
CA VAL A 293 9.10 6.17 -3.43
C VAL A 293 7.71 6.73 -3.76
N ALA A 294 7.11 6.24 -4.85
CA ALA A 294 5.79 6.67 -5.28
C ALA A 294 4.70 6.24 -4.28
N ILE A 295 4.77 5.01 -3.77
CA ILE A 295 3.83 4.48 -2.78
C ILE A 295 3.90 5.30 -1.48
N THR A 296 5.10 5.59 -0.97
CA THR A 296 5.30 6.42 0.22
C THR A 296 4.79 7.85 0.00
N ALA A 297 5.07 8.47 -1.15
CA ALA A 297 4.58 9.80 -1.45
C ALA A 297 3.04 9.85 -1.45
N VAL A 298 2.39 8.87 -2.10
CA VAL A 298 0.93 8.75 -2.11
C VAL A 298 0.38 8.48 -0.71
N ALA A 299 1.02 7.62 0.09
CA ALA A 299 0.62 7.31 1.45
C ALA A 299 0.69 8.55 2.35
N VAL A 300 1.78 9.32 2.29
CA VAL A 300 1.93 10.58 3.04
C VAL A 300 0.83 11.57 2.65
N VAL A 301 0.61 11.78 1.35
CA VAL A 301 -0.46 12.66 0.88
C VAL A 301 -1.83 12.16 1.36
N ALA A 302 -2.11 10.87 1.25
CA ALA A 302 -3.37 10.27 1.64
C ALA A 302 -3.65 10.43 3.13
N VAL A 303 -2.68 10.17 4.01
CA VAL A 303 -2.84 10.32 5.48
C VAL A 303 -3.20 11.76 5.85
N PHE A 304 -2.51 12.75 5.27
CA PHE A 304 -2.80 14.16 5.52
C PHE A 304 -4.17 14.57 4.97
N LEU A 305 -4.47 14.23 3.72
CA LEU A 305 -5.73 14.58 3.09
C LEU A 305 -6.93 13.91 3.76
N LEU A 306 -6.83 12.64 4.14
CA LEU A 306 -7.90 11.91 4.82
C LEU A 306 -8.21 12.52 6.19
N TYR A 307 -7.18 12.87 6.98
CA TYR A 307 -7.39 13.53 8.27
C TYR A 307 -8.01 14.93 8.11
N ILE A 308 -7.50 15.76 7.20
CA ILE A 308 -8.04 17.10 6.94
C ILE A 308 -9.49 17.01 6.44
N LEU A 309 -9.77 16.06 5.54
CA LEU A 309 -11.11 15.80 5.03
C LEU A 309 -12.06 15.35 6.15
N GLN A 310 -11.63 14.44 7.02
CA GLN A 310 -12.40 13.98 8.16
C GLN A 310 -12.73 15.13 9.13
N ARG A 311 -11.74 15.99 9.43
CA ARG A 311 -11.93 17.19 10.26
C ARG A 311 -12.88 18.20 9.62
N ALA A 312 -12.78 18.41 8.31
CA ALA A 312 -13.62 19.34 7.57
C ALA A 312 -15.08 18.85 7.47
N ALA A 313 -15.28 17.58 7.08
CA ALA A 313 -16.60 17.02 6.84
C ALA A 313 -17.42 16.81 8.12
N LEU A 314 -16.77 16.49 9.25
CA LEU A 314 -17.42 16.11 10.51
C LEU A 314 -16.87 16.91 11.72
N PRO A 315 -17.01 18.26 11.75
CA PRO A 315 -16.29 19.13 12.69
C PRO A 315 -16.65 18.89 14.17
N LYS A 316 -17.89 18.48 14.46
CA LYS A 316 -18.30 18.17 15.85
C LYS A 316 -17.70 16.86 16.35
N MET A 317 -17.60 15.85 15.46
CA MET A 317 -17.01 14.55 15.79
C MET A 317 -15.49 14.66 15.90
N SER A 318 -14.86 15.41 14.99
CA SER A 318 -13.41 15.62 15.01
C SER A 318 -12.95 16.38 16.25
N ALA A 319 -13.74 17.33 16.78
CA ALA A 319 -13.42 18.02 18.02
C ALA A 319 -13.38 17.05 19.23
N ILE A 320 -14.33 16.12 19.31
CA ILE A 320 -14.36 15.08 20.35
C ILE A 320 -13.19 14.11 20.15
N ALA A 321 -12.96 13.66 18.91
CA ALA A 321 -11.86 12.78 18.57
C ALA A 321 -10.49 13.40 18.92
N LEU A 322 -10.29 14.68 18.64
CA LEU A 322 -9.06 15.40 18.97
C LEU A 322 -8.85 15.51 20.49
N ALA A 323 -9.92 15.77 21.25
CA ALA A 323 -9.86 15.81 22.71
C ALA A 323 -9.51 14.44 23.30
N THR A 324 -10.18 13.38 22.84
CA THR A 324 -9.87 12.00 23.23
C THR A 324 -8.44 11.64 22.85
N PHE A 325 -8.02 11.89 21.62
CA PHE A 325 -6.66 11.63 21.17
C PHE A 325 -5.60 12.31 22.04
N LYS A 326 -5.77 13.61 22.35
CA LYS A 326 -4.84 14.34 23.23
C LYS A 326 -4.81 13.76 24.65
N SER A 327 -5.98 13.37 25.18
CA SER A 327 -6.09 12.70 26.47
C SER A 327 -5.34 11.36 26.47
N GLU A 328 -5.57 10.52 25.47
CA GLU A 328 -4.96 9.19 25.36
C GLU A 328 -3.44 9.25 25.14
N LEU A 329 -2.94 10.19 24.33
CA LEU A 329 -1.49 10.40 24.18
C LEU A 329 -0.81 10.83 25.50
N ALA A 330 -1.54 11.53 26.37
CA ALA A 330 -1.03 11.99 27.64
C ALA A 330 -1.10 10.90 28.74
N GLN A 331 -1.82 9.80 28.51
CA GLN A 331 -1.89 8.71 29.48
C GLN A 331 -0.54 7.98 29.60
N PRO A 332 -0.14 7.55 30.80
CA PRO A 332 1.09 6.79 31.00
C PRO A 332 1.17 5.51 30.18
N LEU A 333 0.04 4.84 29.93
CA LEU A 333 0.01 3.59 29.17
C LEU A 333 0.56 3.77 27.75
N PHE A 334 0.25 4.88 27.08
CA PHE A 334 0.76 5.17 25.73
C PHE A 334 2.29 5.17 25.73
N LEU A 335 2.91 5.84 26.70
CA LEU A 335 4.37 5.89 26.84
C LEU A 335 4.95 4.51 27.18
N ILE A 336 4.30 3.75 28.07
CA ILE A 336 4.73 2.40 28.43
C ILE A 336 4.73 1.47 27.21
N VAL A 337 3.64 1.49 26.43
CA VAL A 337 3.50 0.70 25.20
C VAL A 337 4.56 1.10 24.18
N MET A 338 4.81 2.41 24.00
CA MET A 338 5.86 2.90 23.09
C MET A 338 7.26 2.47 23.54
N MET A 339 7.58 2.59 24.83
CA MET A 339 8.89 2.20 25.37
C MET A 339 9.12 0.69 25.26
N ILE A 340 8.14 -0.12 25.66
CA ILE A 340 8.21 -1.58 25.54
C ILE A 340 8.32 -1.98 24.07
N GLY A 341 7.50 -1.41 23.19
CA GLY A 341 7.54 -1.68 21.77
C GLY A 341 8.90 -1.39 21.15
N VAL A 342 9.45 -0.19 21.35
CA VAL A 342 10.78 0.18 20.83
C VAL A 342 11.86 -0.72 21.42
N PHE A 343 11.85 -0.95 22.73
CA PHE A 343 12.85 -1.79 23.39
C PHE A 343 12.82 -3.23 22.87
N SER A 344 11.64 -3.85 22.81
CA SER A 344 11.47 -5.23 22.33
C SER A 344 11.84 -5.39 20.86
N LEU A 345 11.46 -4.44 19.99
CA LEU A 345 11.83 -4.47 18.57
C LEU A 345 13.34 -4.37 18.35
N LEU A 346 14.04 -3.55 19.15
CA LEU A 346 15.50 -3.51 19.12
C LEU A 346 16.09 -4.81 19.67
N ALA A 347 15.56 -5.33 20.78
CA ALA A 347 16.01 -6.58 21.38
C ALA A 347 15.94 -7.77 20.41
N PHE A 348 14.92 -7.83 19.55
CA PHE A 348 14.76 -8.86 18.52
C PHE A 348 15.93 -8.97 17.54
N ILE A 349 16.76 -7.93 17.37
CA ILE A 349 17.98 -8.01 16.53
C ILE A 349 18.97 -9.04 17.09
N TRP A 350 19.15 -9.03 18.41
CA TRP A 350 20.20 -9.79 19.11
C TRP A 350 19.73 -11.13 19.66
N ILE A 351 18.44 -11.45 19.55
CA ILE A 351 17.90 -12.72 20.03
C ILE A 351 18.22 -13.81 19.00
N PRO A 352 18.95 -14.87 19.37
CA PRO A 352 19.14 -16.02 18.50
C PRO A 352 17.85 -16.83 18.47
N TYR A 353 17.22 -16.94 17.30
CA TYR A 353 15.98 -17.70 17.14
C TYR A 353 16.23 -19.20 16.94
N ASN A 354 17.49 -19.61 16.76
CA ASN A 354 17.91 -20.99 16.51
C ASN A 354 17.19 -21.61 15.29
N THR A 355 16.91 -20.81 14.26
CA THR A 355 16.14 -21.26 13.08
C THR A 355 16.99 -21.63 11.86
N PHE A 356 18.27 -21.97 12.07
CA PHE A 356 19.20 -22.39 11.01
C PHE A 356 19.21 -21.45 9.78
N GLY A 357 19.18 -20.13 10.00
CA GLY A 357 19.28 -19.13 8.93
C GLY A 357 17.96 -18.46 8.52
N GLU A 358 16.84 -18.80 9.16
CA GLU A 358 15.54 -18.16 8.91
C GLU A 358 15.16 -17.08 9.93
N ASP A 359 16.14 -16.57 10.68
CA ASP A 359 15.95 -15.65 11.81
C ASP A 359 15.22 -14.36 11.42
N ILE A 360 15.41 -13.87 10.18
CA ILE A 360 14.69 -12.72 9.64
C ILE A 360 13.18 -12.96 9.58
N LYS A 361 12.72 -14.19 9.28
CA LYS A 361 11.29 -14.50 9.20
C LYS A 361 10.66 -14.42 10.59
N VAL A 362 11.31 -15.03 11.58
CA VAL A 362 10.82 -15.01 12.97
C VAL A 362 10.81 -13.60 13.55
N LEU A 363 11.82 -12.78 13.22
CA LEU A 363 11.85 -11.37 13.61
C LEU A 363 10.67 -10.58 13.02
N LYS A 364 10.38 -10.76 11.73
CA LYS A 364 9.25 -10.08 11.05
C LYS A 364 7.91 -10.49 11.67
N ASP A 365 7.70 -11.79 11.83
CA ASP A 365 6.47 -12.36 12.41
C ASP A 365 6.26 -11.85 13.85
N SER A 366 7.27 -12.05 14.71
CA SER A 366 7.23 -11.61 16.11
C SER A 366 7.06 -10.09 16.23
N GLY A 367 7.71 -9.32 15.37
CA GLY A 367 7.61 -7.86 15.34
C GLY A 367 6.20 -7.37 15.00
N MET A 368 5.57 -7.94 13.98
CA MET A 368 4.19 -7.60 13.61
C MET A 368 3.20 -8.00 14.70
N VAL A 369 3.32 -9.22 15.24
CA VAL A 369 2.47 -9.71 16.34
C VAL A 369 2.62 -8.85 17.60
N LEU A 370 3.85 -8.48 17.96
CA LEU A 370 4.12 -7.60 19.11
C LEU A 370 3.40 -6.26 18.97
N ILE A 371 3.55 -5.58 17.83
CA ILE A 371 2.90 -4.29 17.57
C ILE A 371 1.37 -4.45 17.65
N LYS A 372 0.83 -5.51 17.04
CA LYS A 372 -0.60 -5.82 17.07
C LYS A 372 -1.13 -5.96 18.49
N VAL A 373 -0.50 -6.82 19.30
CA VAL A 373 -0.93 -7.09 20.68
C VAL A 373 -0.85 -5.82 21.54
N LEU A 374 0.25 -5.07 21.44
CA LEU A 374 0.41 -3.80 22.16
C LEU A 374 -0.67 -2.78 21.78
N CYS A 375 -1.02 -2.69 20.50
CA CYS A 375 -2.06 -1.79 20.02
C CYS A 375 -3.47 -2.23 20.42
N ILE A 376 -3.75 -3.55 20.48
CA ILE A 376 -5.02 -4.08 20.99
C ILE A 376 -5.17 -3.73 22.48
N ILE A 377 -4.12 -3.93 23.29
CA ILE A 377 -4.14 -3.54 24.71
C ILE A 377 -4.41 -2.04 24.86
N GLN A 378 -3.70 -1.20 24.09
CA GLN A 378 -3.93 0.25 24.10
C GLN A 378 -5.37 0.60 23.68
N ALA A 379 -5.90 -0.04 22.64
CA ALA A 379 -7.24 0.24 22.13
C ALA A 379 -8.33 -0.08 23.16
N VAL A 380 -8.24 -1.27 23.79
CA VAL A 380 -9.22 -1.72 24.79
C VAL A 380 -9.11 -0.89 26.07
N TRP A 381 -7.90 -0.53 26.48
CA TRP A 381 -7.67 0.38 27.60
C TRP A 381 -8.30 1.74 27.32
N ALA A 382 -7.96 2.37 26.19
CA ALA A 382 -8.44 3.68 25.82
C ALA A 382 -9.96 3.73 25.65
N ALA A 383 -10.57 2.65 25.13
CA ALA A 383 -12.03 2.53 25.08
C ALA A 383 -12.62 2.49 26.49
N SER A 384 -12.02 1.73 27.41
CA SER A 384 -12.50 1.61 28.79
C SER A 384 -12.40 2.94 29.54
N THR A 385 -11.24 3.60 29.52
CA THR A 385 -11.03 4.85 30.27
C THR A 385 -11.79 6.02 29.67
N SER A 386 -11.78 6.16 28.34
CA SER A 386 -12.42 7.30 27.68
C SER A 386 -13.93 7.18 27.55
N VAL A 387 -14.50 5.97 27.64
CA VAL A 387 -15.93 5.72 27.52
C VAL A 387 -16.54 5.25 28.85
N SER A 388 -16.07 4.15 29.43
CA SER A 388 -16.67 3.60 30.66
C SER A 388 -16.50 4.57 31.83
N ASP A 389 -15.29 5.03 32.12
CA ASP A 389 -15.02 5.87 33.29
C ASP A 389 -15.68 7.25 33.17
N GLU A 390 -15.77 7.81 31.96
CA GLU A 390 -16.46 9.08 31.74
C GLU A 390 -17.98 8.97 31.87
N ILE A 391 -18.55 7.82 31.49
CA ILE A 391 -19.98 7.59 31.66
C ILE A 391 -20.32 7.30 33.13
N GLU A 392 -19.53 6.47 33.81
CA GLU A 392 -19.75 6.10 35.21
C GLU A 392 -19.43 7.25 36.18
N GLY A 393 -18.38 8.01 35.91
CA GLY A 393 -17.97 9.20 36.67
C GLY A 393 -18.87 10.43 36.49
N ARG A 394 -19.98 10.32 35.76
CA ARG A 394 -20.94 11.41 35.43
C ARG A 394 -20.33 12.61 34.72
N THR A 395 -19.07 12.57 34.31
CA THR A 395 -18.42 13.66 33.56
C THR A 395 -18.99 13.77 32.15
N ALA A 396 -19.51 12.67 31.58
CA ALA A 396 -20.27 12.66 30.34
C ALA A 396 -21.48 13.63 30.36
N LEU A 397 -22.15 13.81 31.51
CA LEU A 397 -23.28 14.74 31.64
C LEU A 397 -22.87 16.21 31.50
N THR A 398 -21.67 16.57 31.95
CA THR A 398 -21.16 17.94 31.81
C THR A 398 -20.85 18.28 30.36
N VAL A 399 -20.40 17.30 29.57
CA VAL A 399 -20.16 17.46 28.12
C VAL A 399 -21.47 17.48 27.33
N LEU A 400 -22.47 16.69 27.74
CA LEU A 400 -23.81 16.66 27.15
C LEU A 400 -24.68 17.89 27.50
N SER A 401 -24.25 18.73 28.45
CA SER A 401 -24.88 20.04 28.70
C SER A 401 -24.73 21.01 27.50
N LYS A 402 -23.73 20.75 26.63
CA LYS A 402 -23.63 21.35 25.29
C LYS A 402 -24.44 20.49 24.31
N PRO A 403 -25.09 21.07 23.27
CA PRO A 403 -25.96 20.35 22.35
C PRO A 403 -25.17 19.39 21.42
N LEU A 404 -24.67 18.30 21.98
CA LEU A 404 -23.93 17.23 21.32
C LEU A 404 -24.87 16.04 21.14
N ARG A 405 -24.99 15.57 19.90
CA ARG A 405 -25.76 14.36 19.60
C ARG A 405 -25.01 13.16 20.16
N ARG A 406 -25.72 12.21 20.80
CA ARG A 406 -25.17 10.94 21.29
C ARG A 406 -24.29 10.22 20.25
N ARG A 407 -24.73 10.25 18.97
CA ARG A 407 -23.96 9.68 17.84
C ARG A 407 -22.60 10.33 17.63
N SER A 408 -22.50 11.64 17.79
CA SER A 408 -21.23 12.36 17.64
C SER A 408 -20.27 12.08 18.79
N PHE A 409 -20.78 11.76 19.98
CA PHE A 409 -19.98 11.38 21.14
C PHE A 409 -19.30 10.03 20.93
N VAL A 410 -20.07 8.96 20.68
CA VAL A 410 -19.53 7.59 20.51
C VAL A 410 -18.58 7.50 19.31
N LEU A 411 -18.99 8.02 18.15
CA LEU A 411 -18.15 7.99 16.95
C LEU A 411 -16.89 8.87 17.10
N GLY A 412 -16.99 10.00 17.80
CA GLY A 412 -15.84 10.84 18.11
C GLY A 412 -14.83 10.12 19.01
N LYS A 413 -15.31 9.42 20.04
CA LYS A 413 -14.47 8.62 20.96
C LYS A 413 -13.74 7.51 20.21
N TYR A 414 -14.46 6.72 19.41
CA TYR A 414 -13.86 5.70 18.56
C TYR A 414 -12.79 6.28 17.62
N LEU A 415 -13.09 7.38 16.92
CA LEU A 415 -12.13 8.02 16.02
C LEU A 415 -10.88 8.52 16.78
N GLY A 416 -11.03 9.05 17.99
CA GLY A 416 -9.89 9.44 18.83
C GLY A 416 -8.99 8.24 19.16
N ILE A 417 -9.57 7.13 19.62
CA ILE A 417 -8.86 5.89 19.93
C ILE A 417 -8.20 5.30 18.68
N PHE A 418 -8.92 5.25 17.57
CA PHE A 418 -8.42 4.79 16.26
C PHE A 418 -7.18 5.58 15.82
N LEU A 419 -7.20 6.91 15.96
CA LEU A 419 -6.07 7.77 15.63
C LEU A 419 -4.89 7.56 16.60
N THR A 420 -5.14 7.35 17.89
CA THR A 420 -4.09 7.02 18.87
C THR A 420 -3.37 5.73 18.49
N VAL A 421 -4.13 4.68 18.17
CA VAL A 421 -3.59 3.40 17.71
C VAL A 421 -2.83 3.57 16.39
N ALA A 422 -3.36 4.35 15.45
CA ALA A 422 -2.70 4.62 14.18
C ALA A 422 -1.32 5.28 14.37
N VAL A 423 -1.16 6.19 15.35
CA VAL A 423 0.15 6.77 15.68
C VAL A 423 1.12 5.70 16.18
N ILE A 424 0.68 4.78 17.04
CA ILE A 424 1.54 3.69 17.52
C ILE A 424 1.97 2.80 16.36
N PHE A 425 1.05 2.41 15.47
CA PHE A 425 1.38 1.62 14.28
C PHE A 425 2.37 2.35 13.36
N ILE A 426 2.22 3.66 13.16
CA ILE A 426 3.15 4.45 12.33
C ILE A 426 4.54 4.50 12.99
N LEU A 427 4.62 4.77 14.30
CA LEU A 427 5.89 4.91 15.00
C LEU A 427 6.61 3.57 15.21
N LEU A 428 5.92 2.56 15.74
CA LEU A 428 6.50 1.22 15.93
C LEU A 428 6.69 0.48 14.60
N GLY A 429 5.80 0.68 13.63
CA GLY A 429 5.96 0.12 12.29
C GLY A 429 7.17 0.68 11.56
N THR A 430 7.43 1.99 11.65
CA THR A 430 8.68 2.57 11.12
C THR A 430 9.92 2.09 11.86
N MET A 431 9.84 1.86 13.18
CA MET A 431 10.91 1.18 13.91
C MET A 431 11.14 -0.25 13.44
N LEU A 432 10.08 -1.03 13.22
CA LEU A 432 10.21 -2.38 12.67
C LEU A 432 10.81 -2.37 11.25
N MET A 433 10.48 -1.39 10.41
CA MET A 433 11.14 -1.19 9.11
C MET A 433 12.64 -0.93 9.26
N LEU A 434 13.05 -0.09 10.23
CA LEU A 434 14.46 0.18 10.51
C LEU A 434 15.22 -1.09 10.93
N VAL A 435 14.61 -1.88 11.81
CA VAL A 435 15.16 -3.13 12.36
C VAL A 435 15.28 -4.21 11.27
N THR A 436 14.21 -4.41 10.48
CA THR A 436 14.18 -5.42 9.40
C THR A 436 15.14 -5.07 8.27
N ALA A 437 15.36 -3.80 7.96
CA ALA A 437 16.40 -3.38 7.01
C ALA A 437 17.82 -3.69 7.51
N TYR A 438 18.04 -3.69 8.83
CA TYR A 438 19.36 -3.93 9.43
C TYR A 438 19.66 -5.42 9.62
N LYS A 439 18.66 -6.23 9.95
CA LYS A 439 18.84 -7.64 10.34
C LYS A 439 19.63 -8.50 9.31
N PRO A 440 19.40 -8.41 7.98
CA PRO A 440 20.21 -9.17 7.00
C PRO A 440 21.72 -8.85 7.07
N ILE A 441 22.06 -7.60 7.40
CA ILE A 441 23.45 -7.15 7.55
C ILE A 441 24.05 -7.69 8.84
N TYR A 442 23.25 -7.78 9.90
CA TYR A 442 23.67 -8.40 11.16
C TYR A 442 23.92 -9.89 10.98
N ASP A 443 23.01 -10.61 10.32
CA ASP A 443 23.11 -12.05 10.10
C ASP A 443 24.33 -12.41 9.24
N ALA A 444 24.58 -11.65 8.17
CA ALA A 444 25.78 -11.83 7.35
C ALA A 444 27.10 -11.61 8.12
N LYS A 445 27.10 -10.69 9.09
CA LYS A 445 28.27 -10.47 9.96
C LYS A 445 28.48 -11.62 10.93
N GLU A 446 27.41 -12.20 11.47
CA GLU A 446 27.47 -13.34 12.38
C GLU A 446 27.91 -14.63 11.66
N SER A 447 27.39 -14.87 10.46
CA SER A 447 27.76 -16.04 9.64
C SER A 447 29.08 -15.89 8.88
N SER A 448 29.76 -14.73 8.99
CA SER A 448 30.95 -14.39 8.19
C SER A 448 30.73 -14.54 6.68
N SER A 449 29.51 -14.28 6.20
CA SER A 449 29.14 -14.31 4.79
C SER A 449 29.42 -12.98 4.09
N GLU A 450 29.31 -12.97 2.76
CA GLU A 450 29.40 -11.73 1.99
C GLU A 450 28.30 -10.75 2.38
N GLN A 451 28.61 -9.45 2.27
CA GLN A 451 27.64 -8.42 2.64
C GLN A 451 26.43 -8.47 1.70
N PRO A 452 25.19 -8.43 2.25
CA PRO A 452 24.00 -8.48 1.43
C PRO A 452 23.89 -7.22 0.57
N ILE A 453 23.25 -7.38 -0.59
CA ILE A 453 22.95 -6.27 -1.49
C ILE A 453 21.79 -5.44 -0.90
N TRP A 454 21.80 -4.13 -1.12
CA TRP A 454 20.81 -3.22 -0.50
C TRP A 454 19.37 -3.50 -0.95
N GLN A 455 19.17 -4.10 -2.13
CA GLN A 455 17.87 -4.52 -2.64
C GLN A 455 17.22 -5.59 -1.76
N LEU A 456 18.02 -6.51 -1.19
CA LEU A 456 17.51 -7.53 -0.26
C LEU A 456 17.01 -6.85 1.03
N CYS A 457 17.80 -5.93 1.59
CA CYS A 457 17.39 -5.14 2.74
C CYS A 457 16.10 -4.34 2.47
N HIS A 458 15.95 -3.81 1.24
CA HIS A 458 14.73 -3.12 0.82
C HIS A 458 13.52 -4.06 0.75
N PHE A 459 13.69 -5.23 0.14
CA PHE A 459 12.63 -6.23 0.01
C PHE A 459 12.10 -6.67 1.38
N GLU A 460 13.01 -6.99 2.31
CA GLU A 460 12.66 -7.38 3.68
C GLU A 460 11.93 -6.26 4.44
N MET A 461 12.40 -5.01 4.29
CA MET A 461 11.82 -3.84 4.92
C MET A 461 10.42 -3.46 4.40
N VAL A 462 10.20 -3.52 3.09
CA VAL A 462 8.90 -3.16 2.49
C VAL A 462 7.90 -4.32 2.59
N GLY A 463 8.39 -5.55 2.62
CA GLY A 463 7.57 -6.76 2.70
C GLY A 463 6.63 -6.80 3.90
N ILE A 464 7.02 -6.22 5.05
CA ILE A 464 6.20 -6.19 6.27
C ILE A 464 5.02 -5.20 6.23
N VAL A 465 5.01 -4.23 5.31
CA VAL A 465 4.02 -3.14 5.31
C VAL A 465 2.57 -3.63 5.13
N PRO A 466 2.26 -4.57 4.22
CA PRO A 466 0.93 -5.17 4.12
C PRO A 466 0.49 -5.90 5.40
N GLY A 467 1.41 -6.62 6.07
CA GLY A 467 1.13 -7.31 7.33
C GLY A 467 0.79 -6.33 8.45
N LEU A 468 1.56 -5.24 8.58
CA LEU A 468 1.26 -4.15 9.52
C LEU A 468 -0.09 -3.49 9.24
N LEU A 469 -0.46 -3.32 7.97
CA LEU A 469 -1.74 -2.75 7.58
C LEU A 469 -2.92 -3.66 7.98
N LEU A 470 -2.78 -4.97 7.82
CA LEU A 470 -3.80 -5.94 8.24
C LEU A 470 -3.91 -6.03 9.77
N ALA A 471 -2.77 -6.02 10.48
CA ALA A 471 -2.76 -5.95 11.94
C ALA A 471 -3.45 -4.68 12.47
N PHE A 472 -3.27 -3.54 11.79
CA PHE A 472 -3.98 -2.30 12.11
C PHE A 472 -5.48 -2.43 11.87
N MET A 473 -5.88 -3.02 10.75
CA MET A 473 -7.29 -3.29 10.42
C MET A 473 -7.97 -4.20 11.46
N GLU A 474 -7.31 -5.26 11.89
CA GLU A 474 -7.77 -6.15 12.97
C GLU A 474 -7.98 -5.36 14.27
N THR A 475 -6.98 -4.56 14.65
CA THR A 475 -7.02 -3.73 15.86
C THR A 475 -8.14 -2.68 15.77
N ALA A 476 -8.42 -2.12 14.59
CA ALA A 476 -9.48 -1.15 14.39
C ALA A 476 -10.88 -1.75 14.59
N ILE A 477 -11.09 -3.02 14.23
CA ILE A 477 -12.33 -3.76 14.51
C ILE A 477 -12.47 -3.98 16.02
N LEU A 478 -11.41 -4.46 16.67
CA LEU A 478 -11.43 -4.68 18.12
C LEU A 478 -11.62 -3.39 18.90
N ALA A 479 -11.06 -2.26 18.46
CA ALA A 479 -11.32 -0.95 19.03
C ALA A 479 -12.80 -0.59 18.94
N ALA A 480 -13.49 -0.89 17.82
CA ALA A 480 -14.91 -0.60 17.64
C ALA A 480 -15.78 -1.46 18.56
N ILE A 481 -15.45 -2.76 18.65
CA ILE A 481 -16.12 -3.71 19.55
C ILE A 481 -15.91 -3.29 21.01
N SER A 482 -14.69 -2.91 21.38
CA SER A 482 -14.36 -2.47 22.72
C SER A 482 -15.09 -1.19 23.12
N VAL A 483 -15.22 -0.22 22.21
CA VAL A 483 -16.05 0.97 22.43
C VAL A 483 -17.51 0.57 22.65
N ALA A 484 -18.04 -0.37 21.86
CA ALA A 484 -19.41 -0.84 22.03
C ALA A 484 -19.64 -1.47 23.40
N ILE A 485 -18.73 -2.34 23.84
CA ILE A 485 -18.82 -3.01 25.15
C ILE A 485 -18.67 -2.00 26.30
N SER A 486 -17.73 -1.05 26.17
CA SER A 486 -17.47 -0.01 27.18
C SER A 486 -18.64 0.94 27.40
N THR A 487 -19.64 0.96 26.50
CA THR A 487 -20.87 1.74 26.72
C THR A 487 -21.74 1.19 27.85
N ARG A 488 -21.53 -0.06 28.27
CA ARG A 488 -22.36 -0.75 29.27
C ARG A 488 -21.59 -1.47 30.35
N LEU A 489 -20.41 -2.00 30.02
CA LEU A 489 -19.65 -2.84 30.93
C LEU A 489 -18.40 -2.11 31.45
N PRO A 490 -18.00 -2.37 32.71
CA PRO A 490 -16.79 -1.80 33.29
C PRO A 490 -15.54 -2.36 32.60
N MET A 491 -14.43 -1.66 32.80
CA MET A 491 -13.12 -1.96 32.21
C MET A 491 -12.73 -3.44 32.24
N LEU A 492 -12.77 -4.09 33.41
CA LEU A 492 -12.34 -5.48 33.57
C LEU A 492 -13.17 -6.43 32.67
N ALA A 493 -14.49 -6.23 32.62
CA ALA A 493 -15.36 -7.04 31.78
C ALA A 493 -15.08 -6.80 30.29
N ASN A 494 -14.82 -5.55 29.90
CA ASN A 494 -14.45 -5.22 28.52
C ASN A 494 -13.17 -5.93 28.07
N PHE A 495 -12.12 -5.96 28.91
CA PHE A 495 -10.90 -6.70 28.62
C PHE A 495 -11.13 -8.20 28.44
N ILE A 496 -11.88 -8.83 29.34
CA ILE A 496 -12.16 -10.28 29.26
C ILE A 496 -12.94 -10.61 27.99
N ILE A 497 -13.96 -9.81 27.65
CA ILE A 497 -14.79 -10.05 26.47
C ILE A 497 -14.00 -9.81 25.19
N CYS A 498 -13.25 -8.71 25.09
CA CYS A 498 -12.42 -8.44 23.92
C CYS A 498 -11.35 -9.53 23.71
N PHE A 499 -10.70 -10.00 24.79
CA PHE A 499 -9.76 -11.11 24.73
C PHE A 499 -10.44 -12.40 24.27
N THR A 500 -11.64 -12.70 24.78
CA THR A 500 -12.42 -13.88 24.35
C THR A 500 -12.78 -13.79 22.87
N ILE A 501 -13.23 -12.63 22.39
CA ILE A 501 -13.53 -12.41 20.97
C ILE A 501 -12.28 -12.55 20.12
N TYR A 502 -11.13 -12.05 20.57
CA TYR A 502 -9.85 -12.22 19.89
C TYR A 502 -9.50 -13.72 19.74
N VAL A 503 -9.53 -14.47 20.84
CA VAL A 503 -9.23 -15.91 20.84
C VAL A 503 -10.20 -16.68 19.94
N ILE A 504 -11.50 -16.43 20.06
CA ILE A 504 -12.52 -17.09 19.22
C ILE A 504 -12.31 -16.73 17.74
N GLY A 505 -12.02 -15.46 17.42
CA GLY A 505 -11.83 -14.99 16.05
C GLY A 505 -10.66 -15.63 15.31
N HIS A 506 -9.62 -16.07 16.04
CA HIS A 506 -8.46 -16.79 15.50
C HIS A 506 -8.63 -18.31 15.52
N LEU A 507 -9.32 -18.88 16.52
CA LEU A 507 -9.48 -20.34 16.64
C LEU A 507 -10.65 -20.90 15.82
N THR A 508 -11.70 -20.12 15.57
CA THR A 508 -12.90 -20.62 14.89
C THR A 508 -12.62 -21.18 13.49
N PRO A 509 -11.82 -20.52 12.61
CA PRO A 509 -11.51 -21.06 11.28
C PRO A 509 -10.78 -22.40 11.33
N LEU A 510 -9.82 -22.54 12.26
CA LEU A 510 -9.10 -23.79 12.47
C LEU A 510 -10.05 -24.93 12.88
N LEU A 511 -11.03 -24.65 13.74
CA LEU A 511 -12.05 -25.61 14.14
C LEU A 511 -12.96 -25.99 12.95
N VAL A 512 -13.39 -25.01 12.15
CA VAL A 512 -14.24 -25.26 10.97
C VAL A 512 -13.50 -26.11 9.95
N GLN A 513 -12.27 -25.75 9.58
CA GLN A 513 -11.47 -26.50 8.59
C GLN A 513 -11.19 -27.93 9.06
N SER A 514 -10.74 -28.09 10.31
CA SER A 514 -10.44 -29.41 10.88
C SER A 514 -11.68 -30.29 10.99
N SER A 515 -12.87 -29.69 11.15
CA SER A 515 -14.14 -30.41 11.23
C SER A 515 -14.71 -30.87 9.89
N VAL A 516 -14.25 -30.30 8.78
CA VAL A 516 -14.61 -30.73 7.42
C VAL A 516 -13.70 -31.87 6.96
N GLU A 517 -12.43 -31.88 7.37
CA GLU A 517 -11.47 -32.94 7.02
C GLU A 517 -11.52 -34.16 7.95
N GLY A 518 -11.75 -33.95 9.26
CA GLY A 518 -11.98 -35.02 10.22
C GLY A 518 -13.47 -35.28 10.40
N GLN A 519 -13.89 -36.54 10.56
CA GLN A 519 -15.26 -36.92 10.94
C GLN A 519 -15.59 -36.46 12.38
N MET A 520 -15.56 -35.14 12.62
CA MET A 520 -15.86 -34.51 13.89
C MET A 520 -17.36 -34.56 14.18
N PHE A 521 -17.71 -34.46 15.46
CA PHE A 521 -19.09 -34.45 15.92
C PHE A 521 -19.85 -33.26 15.30
N GLU A 522 -21.04 -33.49 14.72
CA GLU A 522 -21.82 -32.45 14.02
C GLU A 522 -22.13 -31.23 14.90
N ALA A 523 -22.26 -31.42 16.21
CA ALA A 523 -22.46 -30.33 17.17
C ALA A 523 -21.29 -29.34 17.21
N VAL A 524 -20.05 -29.82 17.04
CA VAL A 524 -18.84 -28.97 17.02
C VAL A 524 -18.81 -28.13 15.76
N VAL A 525 -19.15 -28.74 14.60
CA VAL A 525 -19.27 -28.04 13.32
C VAL A 525 -20.33 -26.94 13.41
N PHE A 526 -21.51 -27.25 13.95
CA PHE A 526 -22.60 -26.30 14.12
C PHE A 526 -22.19 -25.10 15.00
N VAL A 527 -21.55 -25.37 16.15
CA VAL A 527 -21.08 -24.30 17.04
C VAL A 527 -20.01 -23.45 16.37
N ALA A 528 -19.06 -24.04 15.64
CA ALA A 528 -18.02 -23.32 14.92
C ALA A 528 -18.60 -22.44 13.78
N GLN A 529 -19.60 -22.94 13.05
CA GLN A 529 -20.33 -22.17 12.05
C GLN A 529 -21.15 -21.03 12.68
N LEU A 530 -21.79 -21.27 13.83
CA LEU A 530 -22.52 -20.24 14.57
C LEU A 530 -21.56 -19.13 15.04
N LEU A 531 -20.42 -19.49 15.62
CA LEU A 531 -19.42 -18.53 16.09
C LEU A 531 -18.81 -17.72 14.94
N SER A 532 -18.48 -18.34 13.80
CA SER A 532 -17.96 -17.62 12.62
C SER A 532 -18.99 -16.73 11.95
N THR A 533 -20.29 -16.99 12.15
CA THR A 533 -21.37 -16.13 11.67
C THR A 533 -21.59 -14.92 12.59
N LEU A 534 -21.48 -15.12 13.91
CA LEU A 534 -21.75 -14.08 14.91
C LEU A 534 -20.57 -13.15 15.17
N PHE A 535 -19.35 -13.70 15.22
CA PHE A 535 -18.13 -12.96 15.53
C PHE A 535 -17.30 -12.71 14.27
N PRO A 536 -16.54 -11.60 14.22
CA PRO A 536 -15.60 -11.41 13.14
C PRO A 536 -14.55 -12.52 13.17
N VAL A 537 -14.41 -13.23 12.06
CA VAL A 537 -13.24 -14.06 11.78
C VAL A 537 -12.03 -13.15 11.65
N LEU A 538 -11.17 -13.13 12.68
CA LEU A 538 -9.98 -12.28 12.73
C LEU A 538 -8.76 -12.92 12.05
N ASP A 539 -8.80 -14.23 11.83
CA ASP A 539 -7.76 -14.98 11.11
C ASP A 539 -7.51 -14.46 9.68
N HIS A 540 -8.50 -13.80 9.05
CA HIS A 540 -8.32 -13.11 7.77
C HIS A 540 -7.27 -11.97 7.83
N PHE A 541 -6.93 -11.47 9.02
CA PHE A 541 -5.86 -10.50 9.19
C PHE A 541 -4.52 -11.15 9.58
N SER A 542 -4.55 -12.45 9.92
CA SER A 542 -3.42 -13.23 10.43
C SER A 542 -2.57 -13.82 9.30
N ILE A 543 -1.83 -12.96 8.58
CA ILE A 543 -0.92 -13.39 7.50
C ILE A 543 0.54 -13.08 7.80
N GLU A 544 0.87 -12.79 9.06
CA GLU A 544 2.21 -12.39 9.51
C GLU A 544 3.26 -13.43 9.11
N ALA A 545 2.97 -14.72 9.27
CA ALA A 545 3.86 -15.81 8.87
C ALA A 545 4.08 -15.87 7.35
N ALA A 546 3.03 -15.66 6.53
CA ALA A 546 3.14 -15.66 5.08
C ALA A 546 3.95 -14.45 4.58
N VAL A 547 3.71 -13.28 5.17
CA VAL A 547 4.47 -12.05 4.92
C VAL A 547 5.94 -12.23 5.36
N ALA A 548 6.16 -12.87 6.50
CA ALA A 548 7.49 -13.20 6.99
C ALA A 548 8.23 -14.17 6.06
N ALA A 549 7.52 -15.11 5.42
CA ALA A 549 8.09 -16.00 4.42
C ALA A 549 8.38 -15.34 3.06
N GLY A 550 8.03 -14.06 2.88
CA GLY A 550 8.26 -13.33 1.63
C GLY A 550 7.17 -13.53 0.57
N VAL A 551 6.01 -14.06 0.97
CA VAL A 551 4.86 -14.21 0.07
C VAL A 551 4.28 -12.83 -0.23
N THR A 552 4.18 -12.50 -1.51
CA THR A 552 3.63 -11.21 -1.95
C THR A 552 2.12 -11.17 -1.70
N VAL A 553 1.65 -10.20 -0.91
CA VAL A 553 0.22 -10.02 -0.61
C VAL A 553 -0.48 -9.32 -1.78
N PRO A 554 -1.48 -9.93 -2.42
CA PRO A 554 -2.22 -9.29 -3.50
C PRO A 554 -2.97 -8.03 -3.02
N TYR A 555 -2.97 -6.96 -3.82
CA TYR A 555 -3.73 -5.74 -3.47
C TYR A 555 -5.25 -5.98 -3.37
N THR A 556 -5.76 -6.97 -4.10
CA THR A 556 -7.16 -7.40 -4.02
C THR A 556 -7.51 -7.94 -2.64
N TYR A 557 -6.60 -8.71 -2.02
CA TYR A 557 -6.77 -9.21 -0.66
C TYR A 557 -6.87 -8.06 0.35
N LEU A 558 -5.98 -7.07 0.27
CA LEU A 558 -6.02 -5.87 1.12
C LEU A 558 -7.32 -5.08 0.94
N GLY A 559 -7.85 -5.01 -0.29
CA GLY A 559 -9.14 -4.36 -0.57
C GLY A 559 -10.32 -5.07 0.10
N TRP A 560 -10.37 -6.40 0.03
CA TRP A 560 -11.40 -7.18 0.71
C TRP A 560 -11.28 -7.11 2.24
N ALA A 561 -10.05 -7.16 2.76
CA ALA A 561 -9.79 -6.98 4.20
C ALA A 561 -10.25 -5.60 4.70
N LEU A 562 -9.95 -4.54 3.95
CA LEU A 562 -10.43 -3.18 4.25
C LEU A 562 -11.97 -3.13 4.27
N LEU A 563 -12.63 -3.70 3.26
CA LEU A 563 -14.10 -3.73 3.20
C LEU A 563 -14.68 -4.48 4.40
N TYR A 564 -14.11 -5.62 4.75
CA TYR A 564 -14.47 -6.41 5.91
C TYR A 564 -14.34 -5.60 7.21
N THR A 565 -13.23 -4.88 7.38
CA THR A 565 -13.00 -3.97 8.52
C THR A 565 -14.04 -2.87 8.60
N VAL A 566 -14.39 -2.24 7.47
CA VAL A 566 -15.41 -1.19 7.44
C VAL A 566 -16.78 -1.76 7.82
N ILE A 567 -17.17 -2.92 7.30
CA ILE A 567 -18.47 -3.53 7.59
C ILE A 567 -18.57 -3.92 9.06
N TYR A 568 -17.63 -4.70 9.59
CA TYR A 568 -17.67 -5.13 11.00
C TYR A 568 -17.46 -3.97 11.97
N GLY A 569 -16.61 -2.99 11.62
CA GLY A 569 -16.46 -1.76 12.38
C GLY A 569 -17.77 -0.96 12.44
N MET A 570 -18.50 -0.84 11.32
CA MET A 570 -19.81 -0.19 11.28
C MET A 570 -20.86 -0.95 12.09
N ILE A 571 -20.90 -2.29 12.03
CA ILE A 571 -21.80 -3.11 12.84
C ILE A 571 -21.53 -2.88 14.33
N ALA A 572 -20.26 -2.95 14.76
CA ALA A 572 -19.87 -2.71 16.14
C ALA A 572 -20.20 -1.29 16.62
N LEU A 573 -19.98 -0.27 15.78
CA LEU A 573 -20.35 1.11 16.11
C LEU A 573 -21.87 1.32 16.15
N LEU A 574 -22.64 0.67 15.27
CA LEU A 574 -24.11 0.70 15.34
C LEU A 574 -24.60 0.04 16.63
N LEU A 575 -24.02 -1.09 17.04
CA LEU A 575 -24.29 -1.72 18.32
C LEU A 575 -23.96 -0.77 19.49
N ALA A 576 -22.81 -0.09 19.44
CA ALA A 576 -22.44 0.93 20.44
C ALA A 576 -23.49 2.04 20.55
N LEU A 577 -24.04 2.50 19.42
CA LEU A 577 -25.07 3.53 19.39
C LEU A 577 -26.38 3.05 20.00
N VAL A 578 -26.83 1.84 19.65
CA VAL A 578 -28.04 1.23 20.22
C VAL A 578 -27.90 1.05 21.73
N LEU A 579 -26.79 0.45 22.19
CA LEU A 579 -26.54 0.23 23.61
C LEU A 579 -26.46 1.54 24.41
N PHE A 580 -25.97 2.62 23.79
CA PHE A 580 -25.86 3.93 24.43
C PHE A 580 -27.17 4.75 24.41
N GLU A 581 -28.07 4.52 23.46
CA GLU A 581 -29.36 5.20 23.40
C GLU A 581 -30.24 4.82 24.59
N ASP A 582 -30.27 3.53 24.92
CA ASP A 582 -31.06 2.97 26.02
C ASP A 582 -30.42 3.16 27.42
N ARG A 583 -29.29 3.88 27.52
CA ARG A 583 -28.65 4.14 28.81
C ARG A 583 -29.18 5.46 29.35
N ASP A 584 -29.96 5.37 30.43
CA ASP A 584 -30.34 6.53 31.22
C ASP A 584 -29.09 7.06 31.92
N LEU A 585 -28.72 8.28 31.55
CA LEU A 585 -27.60 9.01 32.16
C LEU A 585 -28.09 9.91 33.32
N ALA A 586 -29.40 9.90 33.62
CA ALA A 586 -30.05 10.74 34.62
C ALA A 586 -30.46 9.93 35.86
#